data_AF-F0Q342-F1
#
_entry.id   AF-F0Q342-F1
#
_cell.length_a   1.000
_cell.length_b   1.000
_cell.length_c   1.000
_cell.angle_alpha   90.00
_cell.angle_beta   90.00
_cell.angle_gamma   90.00
#
_symmetry.space_group_name_H-M   'P 1'
#
loop_
_entity.id
_entity.type
_entity.pdbx_description
1 polymer ?
#
loop_
_entity_poly.entity_id
_entity_poly.type
_entity_poly.pdbx_seq_one_letter_code
_entity_poly.pdbx_strand_id
1 'polypeptide(L)'
;MSHLCPILMALFTIACVPLAQAQGASEFNKEAIKSTGEAAAMAFVCGKLNQAQIDAHKEKARRLYLADGVSQATFDALYSEGFKEVQVQAKASHVQAGSPQCQLPAPGTAKQD
;
A
#
# COMPACT_ATOMS: atom_id res chain seq x y z
N MET A 1 -46.36 -51.53 -22.51
CA MET A 1 -45.47 -51.09 -21.42
C MET A 1 -44.52 -50.06 -22.04
N SER A 2 -44.75 -48.74 -21.89
CA SER A 2 -44.33 -47.90 -20.74
C SER A 2 -42.80 -47.90 -20.60
N HIS A 3 -42.02 -46.81 -20.66
CA HIS A 3 -42.27 -45.37 -20.63
C HIS A 3 -41.18 -44.61 -21.39
N LEU A 4 -41.53 -43.41 -21.84
CA LEU A 4 -40.64 -42.31 -22.19
C LEU A 4 -39.61 -42.04 -21.08
N CYS A 5 -38.39 -41.65 -21.43
CA CYS A 5 -37.57 -40.80 -20.58
C CYS A 5 -36.95 -39.69 -21.47
N PRO A 6 -37.62 -38.53 -21.59
CA PRO A 6 -36.97 -37.29 -22.00
C PRO A 6 -36.20 -36.75 -20.78
N ILE A 7 -35.42 -35.68 -20.97
CA ILE A 7 -34.78 -34.90 -19.91
C ILE A 7 -33.37 -35.42 -19.53
N LEU A 8 -32.38 -34.94 -20.28
CA LEU A 8 -31.17 -34.42 -19.66
C LEU A 8 -30.96 -32.99 -20.16
N MET A 9 -31.80 -32.12 -19.60
CA MET A 9 -31.37 -30.76 -19.30
C MET A 9 -30.08 -30.85 -18.48
N ALA A 10 -28.98 -30.40 -19.04
CA ALA A 10 -27.91 -29.76 -18.29
C ALA A 10 -27.35 -28.66 -19.19
N LEU A 11 -28.07 -27.54 -19.22
CA LEU A 11 -27.62 -26.33 -18.54
C LEU A 11 -26.36 -25.77 -19.19
N PHE A 12 -26.61 -24.78 -20.05
CA PHE A 12 -25.84 -23.54 -20.14
C PHE A 12 -25.16 -23.21 -18.80
N THR A 13 -23.95 -23.70 -18.59
CA THR A 13 -22.99 -23.03 -17.72
C THR A 13 -22.18 -22.13 -18.64
N ILE A 14 -22.78 -20.98 -19.00
CA ILE A 14 -21.97 -19.78 -19.17
C ILE A 14 -21.27 -19.67 -17.82
N ALA A 15 -20.02 -20.12 -17.78
CA ALA A 15 -19.15 -19.84 -16.68
C ALA A 15 -19.20 -18.32 -16.54
N CYS A 16 -19.84 -17.84 -15.49
CA CYS A 16 -19.49 -16.57 -14.88
C CYS A 16 -18.00 -16.69 -14.60
N VAL A 17 -17.17 -16.35 -15.59
CA VAL A 17 -15.83 -15.88 -15.31
C VAL A 17 -16.12 -14.67 -14.46
N PRO A 18 -15.80 -14.68 -13.15
CA PRO A 18 -15.74 -13.43 -12.46
C PRO A 18 -14.64 -12.70 -13.21
N LEU A 19 -15.01 -11.70 -14.01
CA LEU A 19 -14.13 -10.58 -14.24
C LEU A 19 -13.88 -10.03 -12.84
N ALA A 20 -12.93 -10.63 -12.12
CA ALA A 20 -12.10 -9.92 -11.19
C ALA A 20 -11.41 -8.89 -12.06
N GLN A 21 -12.12 -7.78 -12.29
CA GLN A 21 -11.48 -6.57 -12.74
C GLN A 21 -10.45 -6.31 -11.66
N ALA A 22 -9.20 -6.68 -11.94
CA ALA A 22 -8.06 -6.07 -11.30
C ALA A 22 -8.17 -4.60 -11.71
N GLN A 23 -9.02 -3.87 -11.00
CA GLN A 23 -9.13 -2.43 -11.07
C GLN A 23 -7.76 -1.98 -10.58
N GLY A 24 -6.85 -1.72 -11.52
CA GLY A 24 -5.53 -1.19 -11.19
C GLY A 24 -5.73 -0.01 -10.25
N ALA A 25 -4.79 0.18 -9.31
CA ALA A 25 -4.85 1.31 -8.39
C ALA A 25 -5.15 2.59 -9.18
N SER A 26 -6.17 3.33 -8.74
CA SER A 26 -6.39 4.69 -9.24
C SER A 26 -5.11 5.51 -9.09
N GLU A 27 -4.90 6.54 -9.90
CA GLU A 27 -3.73 7.41 -9.75
C GLU A 27 -3.61 7.98 -8.33
N PHE A 28 -4.75 8.26 -7.69
CA PHE A 28 -4.81 8.62 -6.27
C PHE A 28 -4.25 7.52 -5.36
N ASN A 29 -4.69 6.26 -5.53
CA ASN A 29 -4.18 5.14 -4.73
C ASN A 29 -2.69 4.93 -4.98
N LYS A 30 -2.20 5.12 -6.21
CA LYS A 30 -0.77 4.97 -6.51
C LYS A 30 0.08 5.96 -5.73
N GLU A 31 -0.29 7.24 -5.81
CA GLU A 31 0.41 8.32 -5.10
C GLU A 31 0.31 8.14 -3.58
N ALA A 32 -0.87 7.79 -3.07
CA ALA A 32 -1.08 7.56 -1.64
C ALA A 32 -0.23 6.40 -1.11
N ILE A 33 -0.10 5.31 -1.87
CA ILE A 33 0.75 4.17 -1.48
C ILE A 33 2.23 4.57 -1.49
N LYS A 34 2.69 5.28 -2.52
CA LYS A 34 4.07 5.78 -2.60
C LYS A 34 4.39 6.69 -1.41
N SER A 35 3.54 7.68 -1.16
CA SER A 35 3.65 8.59 -0.01
C SER A 35 3.61 7.86 1.34
N THR A 36 2.82 6.80 1.46
CA THR A 36 2.82 5.93 2.65
C THR A 36 4.20 5.29 2.88
N GLY A 37 4.84 4.81 1.81
CA GLY A 37 6.21 4.28 1.84
C GLY A 37 7.23 5.35 2.25
N GLU A 38 7.12 6.57 1.68
CA GLU A 38 7.99 7.71 2.00
C GLU A 38 7.91 8.10 3.48
N ALA A 39 6.70 8.24 4.01
CA ALA A 39 6.46 8.60 5.40
C ALA A 39 7.03 7.54 6.36
N ALA A 40 6.84 6.26 6.04
CA ALA A 40 7.39 5.17 6.81
C ALA A 40 8.93 5.17 6.79
N ALA A 41 9.54 5.41 5.63
CA ALA A 41 10.99 5.54 5.51
C ALA A 41 11.53 6.71 6.32
N MET A 42 10.86 7.87 6.30
CA MET A 42 11.28 9.03 7.09
C MET A 42 11.22 8.72 8.59
N ALA A 43 10.14 8.10 9.06
CA ALA A 43 10.00 7.68 10.45
C ALA A 43 11.10 6.67 10.85
N PHE A 44 11.50 5.76 9.95
CA PHE A 44 12.61 4.84 10.16
C PHE A 44 13.97 5.55 10.21
N VAL A 45 14.29 6.37 9.20
CA VAL A 45 15.53 7.17 9.11
C VAL A 45 15.72 8.04 10.35
N CYS A 46 14.64 8.65 10.82
CA CYS A 46 14.65 9.51 12.00
C CYS A 46 14.63 8.74 13.34
N GLY A 47 14.69 7.40 13.30
CA GLY A 47 14.73 6.55 14.49
C GLY A 47 13.42 6.57 15.30
N LYS A 48 12.31 7.00 14.70
CA LYS A 48 10.99 7.02 15.35
C LYS A 48 10.32 5.64 15.32
N LEU A 49 10.57 4.88 14.27
CA LEU A 49 10.12 3.50 14.11
C LEU A 49 11.31 2.58 13.88
N ASN A 50 11.27 1.40 14.48
CA ASN A 50 12.18 0.31 14.16
C ASN A 50 11.62 -0.58 13.03
N GLN A 51 12.43 -1.55 12.55
CA GLN A 51 12.04 -2.41 11.43
C GLN A 51 10.73 -3.18 11.68
N ALA A 52 10.56 -3.75 12.88
CA ALA A 52 9.34 -4.49 13.21
C ALA A 52 8.08 -3.61 13.17
N GLN A 53 8.20 -2.35 13.59
CA GLN A 53 7.11 -1.37 13.50
C GLN A 53 6.83 -0.95 12.05
N ILE A 54 7.86 -0.84 11.21
CA ILE A 54 7.71 -0.59 9.77
C ILE A 54 7.00 -1.77 9.09
N ASP A 55 7.39 -3.00 9.39
CA ASP A 55 6.78 -4.19 8.80
C ASP A 55 5.30 -4.31 9.20
N ALA A 56 4.99 -4.06 10.48
CA ALA A 56 3.61 -4.02 10.97
C ALA A 56 2.78 -2.89 10.31
N HIS A 57 3.39 -1.71 10.13
CA HIS A 57 2.75 -0.59 9.45
C HIS A 57 2.47 -0.92 7.97
N LYS A 58 3.46 -1.47 7.27
CA LYS A 58 3.33 -1.88 5.87
C LYS A 58 2.22 -2.91 5.69
N GLU A 59 2.16 -3.92 6.55
CA GLU A 59 1.13 -4.95 6.49
C GLU A 59 -0.28 -4.38 6.77
N LYS A 60 -0.40 -3.44 7.72
CA LYS A 60 -1.66 -2.73 7.97
C LYS A 60 -2.09 -1.90 6.75
N ALA A 61 -1.17 -1.14 6.16
CA ALA A 61 -1.45 -0.34 4.98
C ALA A 61 -1.85 -1.23 3.79
N ARG A 62 -1.12 -2.34 3.56
CA ARG A 62 -1.42 -3.30 2.50
C ARG A 62 -2.87 -3.77 2.56
N ARG A 63 -3.35 -4.16 3.74
CA ARG A 63 -4.74 -4.64 3.91
C ARG A 63 -5.79 -3.60 3.53
N LEU A 64 -5.53 -2.32 3.82
CA LEU A 64 -6.45 -1.23 3.46
C LEU A 64 -6.53 -1.08 1.94
N TYR A 65 -5.39 -0.97 1.26
CA TYR A 65 -5.39 -0.80 -0.20
C TYR A 65 -5.86 -2.04 -0.96
N LEU A 66 -5.63 -3.25 -0.44
CA LEU A 66 -6.21 -4.48 -0.98
C LEU A 66 -7.75 -4.45 -0.92
N ALA A 67 -8.33 -3.94 0.18
CA ALA A 67 -9.78 -3.77 0.29
C ALA A 67 -10.33 -2.73 -0.71
N ASP A 68 -9.50 -1.76 -1.11
CA ASP A 68 -9.81 -0.76 -2.15
C ASP A 68 -9.53 -1.25 -3.58
N GLY A 69 -9.29 -2.56 -3.76
CA GLY A 69 -9.10 -3.18 -5.08
C GLY A 69 -7.68 -3.12 -5.64
N VAL A 70 -6.72 -2.55 -4.92
CA VAL A 70 -5.32 -2.54 -5.34
C VAL A 70 -4.73 -3.94 -5.25
N SER A 71 -3.97 -4.38 -6.26
CA SER A 71 -3.28 -5.67 -6.18
C SER A 71 -2.13 -5.63 -5.18
N GLN A 72 -1.82 -6.76 -4.53
CA GLN A 72 -0.68 -6.86 -3.62
C GLN A 72 0.64 -6.45 -4.29
N ALA A 73 0.85 -6.88 -5.54
CA ALA A 73 2.05 -6.56 -6.31
C ALA A 73 2.18 -5.05 -6.57
N THR A 74 1.07 -4.38 -6.94
CA THR A 74 1.03 -2.93 -7.12
C THR A 74 1.35 -2.20 -5.81
N PHE A 75 0.74 -2.62 -4.70
CA PHE A 75 1.03 -2.03 -3.39
C PHE A 75 2.52 -2.19 -3.03
N ASP A 76 3.05 -3.40 -3.14
CA ASP A 76 4.42 -3.70 -2.73
C ASP A 76 5.46 -2.96 -3.56
N ALA A 77 5.23 -2.80 -4.87
CA ALA A 77 6.09 -2.05 -5.76
C ALA A 77 6.14 -0.57 -5.37
N LEU A 78 4.97 0.08 -5.27
CA LEU A 78 4.88 1.53 -5.00
C LEU A 78 5.32 1.89 -3.58
N TYR A 79 4.95 1.08 -2.59
CA TYR A 79 5.42 1.27 -1.22
C TYR A 79 6.94 1.18 -1.17
N SER A 80 7.52 0.16 -1.84
CA SER A 80 8.98 0.00 -1.89
C SER A 80 9.67 1.13 -2.64
N GLU A 81 9.05 1.68 -3.67
CA GLU A 81 9.57 2.81 -4.44
C GLU A 81 9.74 4.03 -3.53
N GLY A 82 8.64 4.51 -2.93
CA GLY A 82 8.67 5.67 -2.03
C GLY A 82 9.58 5.46 -0.82
N PHE A 83 9.56 4.26 -0.23
CA PHE A 83 10.43 3.93 0.90
C PHE A 83 11.93 4.01 0.53
N LYS A 84 12.31 3.52 -0.65
CA LYS A 84 13.70 3.56 -1.13
C LYS A 84 14.14 4.96 -1.52
N GLU A 85 13.29 5.73 -2.18
CA GLU A 85 13.59 7.10 -2.60
C GLU A 85 13.98 7.96 -1.39
N VAL A 86 13.22 7.89 -0.30
CA VAL A 86 13.54 8.59 0.95
C VAL A 86 14.85 8.09 1.56
N GLN A 87 15.13 6.78 1.56
CA GLN A 87 16.42 6.28 2.07
C GLN A 87 17.60 6.80 1.26
N VAL A 88 17.48 6.84 -0.07
CA VAL A 88 18.51 7.40 -0.97
C VAL A 88 18.71 8.87 -0.69
N GLN A 89 17.63 9.65 -0.59
CA GLN A 89 17.70 11.08 -0.33
C GLN A 89 18.26 11.39 1.06
N ALA A 90 17.83 10.66 2.08
CA ALA A 90 18.34 10.79 3.44
C ALA A 90 19.84 10.52 3.49
N LYS A 91 20.31 9.46 2.83
CA LYS A 91 21.73 9.16 2.71
C LYS A 91 22.50 10.28 1.99
N ALA A 92 21.98 10.77 0.87
CA ALA A 92 22.59 11.86 0.10
C ALA A 92 22.66 13.17 0.90
N SER A 93 21.71 13.39 1.80
CA SER A 93 21.58 14.62 2.59
C SER A 93 22.10 14.48 4.03
N HIS A 94 22.74 13.34 4.36
CA HIS A 94 23.23 13.01 5.70
C HIS A 94 22.15 13.14 6.80
N VAL A 95 20.91 12.78 6.47
CA VAL A 95 19.79 12.75 7.42
C VAL A 95 19.80 11.42 8.17
N GLN A 96 19.76 11.50 9.49
CA GLN A 96 19.72 10.37 10.41
C GLN A 96 18.99 10.77 11.69
N ALA A 97 18.79 9.81 12.60
CA ALA A 97 18.25 10.09 13.93
C ALA A 97 19.03 11.23 14.61
N GLY A 98 18.31 12.25 15.08
CA GLY A 98 18.88 13.45 15.69
C GLY A 98 19.20 14.59 14.73
N SER A 99 19.22 14.37 13.41
CA SER A 99 19.37 15.45 12.42
C SER A 99 18.24 16.49 12.55
N PRO A 100 18.49 17.78 12.23
CA PRO A 100 17.46 18.83 12.30
C PRO A 100 16.19 18.51 11.51
N GLN A 101 16.29 17.83 10.38
CA GLN A 101 15.16 17.39 9.55
C GLN A 101 14.26 16.37 10.26
N CYS A 102 14.79 15.67 11.27
CA CYS A 102 14.07 14.71 12.10
C CYS A 102 13.46 15.35 13.35
N GLN A 103 13.71 16.65 13.56
CA GLN A 103 13.08 17.45 14.60
C GLN A 103 11.83 18.07 13.98
N LEU A 104 10.70 17.38 14.09
CA LEU A 104 9.42 18.06 13.90
C LEU A 104 9.38 19.24 14.90
N PRO A 105 9.00 20.46 14.50
CA PRO A 105 8.62 21.45 15.49
C PRO A 105 7.50 20.83 16.32
N ALA A 106 7.62 20.90 17.65
CA ALA A 106 6.52 20.52 18.53
C ALA A 106 5.27 21.29 18.05
N PRO A 107 4.10 20.64 17.87
CA PRO A 107 2.88 21.35 17.58
C PRO A 107 2.71 22.46 18.61
N GLY A 108 2.79 23.73 18.19
CA GLY A 108 2.74 24.90 19.08
C GLY A 108 4.03 25.74 19.20
N THR A 109 5.12 25.41 18.50
CA THR A 109 6.35 26.24 18.48
C THR A 109 6.53 27.12 17.23
N ALA A 110 5.51 27.19 16.37
CA ALA A 110 5.41 28.29 15.41
C ALA A 110 4.97 29.54 16.18
N LYS A 111 5.93 30.28 16.73
CA LYS A 111 5.71 31.64 17.17
C LYS A 111 5.27 32.43 15.93
N GLN A 112 4.01 32.85 15.92
CA GLN A 112 3.53 33.85 14.97
C GLN A 112 4.28 35.14 15.30
N ASP A 113 5.10 35.61 14.35
CA ASP A 113 5.57 36.99 14.33
C ASP A 113 4.45 37.94 13.88
#